data_AF-A0AAJ6GR46-F1
#
_entry.id   AF-A0AAJ6GR46-F1
#
_cell.length_a   1.000
_cell.length_b   1.000
_cell.length_c   1.000
_cell.angle_alpha   90.00
_cell.angle_beta   90.00
_cell.angle_gamma   90.00
#
_symmetry.space_group_name_H-M   'P 1'
#
loop_
_entity.id
_entity.type
_entity.pdbx_description
1 polymer ?
#
loop_
_entity_poly.entity_id
_entity_poly.type
_entity_poly.pdbx_seq_one_letter_code
_entity_poly.pdbx_strand_id
1 'polypeptide(L)'
;MLQLTPEQYAKLCLPDPGSFLPRLAVEVRRDYLAAVSSRDDAHLLADVQASYRHAVNTFGISHLPTLVRWVKADVAWALGLRDQALTKVWFAQTDNPNVTAADLLAMLSSDID
;
A
#
# COMPACT_ATOMS: atom_id res chain seq x y z
N MET A 1 16.41 27.43 -4.71
CA MET A 1 15.63 26.64 -3.74
C MET A 1 14.16 26.85 -4.05
N LEU A 2 13.40 25.81 -4.38
CA LEU A 2 11.95 25.95 -4.63
C LEU A 2 11.26 26.22 -3.28
N GLN A 3 10.50 27.31 -3.13
CA GLN A 3 9.66 27.53 -1.96
C GLN A 3 8.24 27.02 -2.25
N LEU A 4 7.75 26.13 -1.40
CA LEU A 4 6.42 25.55 -1.50
C LEU A 4 5.49 26.25 -0.51
N THR A 5 4.28 26.57 -0.95
CA THR A 5 3.18 26.95 -0.05
C THR A 5 2.81 25.75 0.85
N PRO A 6 2.17 25.98 2.01
CA PRO A 6 1.68 24.89 2.87
C PRO A 6 0.80 23.88 2.13
N GLU A 7 -0.01 24.35 1.18
CA GLU A 7 -0.88 23.52 0.35
C GLU A 7 -0.08 22.67 -0.65
N GLN A 8 0.95 23.24 -1.28
CA GLN A 8 1.84 22.50 -2.17
C GLN A 8 2.68 21.49 -1.38
N TYR A 9 3.13 21.85 -0.19
CA TYR A 9 3.83 20.93 0.71
C TYR A 9 2.92 19.76 1.12
N ALA A 10 1.67 20.05 1.52
CA ALA A 10 0.69 19.02 1.87
C ALA A 10 0.39 18.07 0.71
N LYS A 11 0.36 18.54 -0.55
CA LYS A 11 0.21 17.69 -1.75
C LYS A 11 1.39 16.75 -1.99
N LEU A 12 2.57 17.07 -1.47
CA LEU A 12 3.78 16.24 -1.57
C LEU A 12 3.94 15.30 -0.38
N CYS A 13 3.23 15.55 0.73
CA CYS A 13 3.23 14.69 1.90
C CYS A 13 2.20 13.57 1.75
N LEU A 14 2.56 12.39 2.26
CA LEU A 14 1.56 11.36 2.52
C LEU A 14 0.58 11.87 3.60
N PRO A 15 -0.70 11.45 3.53
CA PRO A 15 -1.67 11.79 4.55
C PRO A 15 -1.23 11.26 5.91
N ASP A 16 -1.66 11.94 6.98
CA ASP A 16 -1.40 11.49 8.34
C ASP A 16 -1.89 10.03 8.53
N PRO A 17 -1.00 9.08 8.88
CA PRO A 17 -1.37 7.67 9.00
C PRO A 17 -2.45 7.42 10.06
N GLY A 18 -2.47 8.21 11.14
CA GLY A 18 -3.42 8.02 12.24
C GLY A 18 -4.87 8.22 11.80
N SER A 19 -5.12 9.19 10.94
CA SER A 19 -6.44 9.48 10.37
C SER A 19 -6.74 8.71 9.08
N PHE A 20 -5.70 8.39 8.29
CA PHE A 20 -5.84 7.74 7.00
C PHE A 20 -6.07 6.22 7.09
N LEU A 21 -5.27 5.50 7.88
CA LEU A 21 -5.27 4.03 7.89
C LEU A 21 -6.57 3.39 8.38
N PRO A 22 -7.29 3.94 9.38
CA PRO A 22 -8.61 3.44 9.75
C PRO A 22 -9.61 3.51 8.59
N ARG A 23 -9.57 4.57 7.77
CA ARG A 23 -10.43 4.71 6.59
C ARG A 23 -10.05 3.69 5.51
N LEU A 24 -8.75 3.49 5.31
CA LEU A 24 -8.25 2.48 4.37
C LEU A 24 -8.67 1.06 4.78
N ALA A 25 -8.67 0.73 6.08
CA ALA A 25 -9.17 -0.56 6.57
C ALA A 25 -10.66 -0.77 6.27
N VAL A 26 -11.48 0.28 6.44
CA VAL A 26 -12.90 0.24 6.05
C VAL A 26 -13.05 0.03 4.55
N GLU A 27 -12.25 0.71 3.72
CA GLU A 27 -12.27 0.49 2.27
C GLU A 27 -11.84 -0.93 1.89
N VAL A 28 -10.81 -1.49 2.52
CA VAL A 28 -10.38 -2.88 2.27
C VAL A 28 -11.52 -3.85 2.55
N ARG A 29 -12.23 -3.69 3.68
CA ARG A 29 -13.37 -4.56 3.99
C ARG A 29 -14.52 -4.38 3.01
N ARG A 30 -14.82 -3.15 2.62
CA ARG A 30 -15.89 -2.86 1.65
C ARG A 30 -15.57 -3.50 0.30
N ASP A 31 -14.34 -3.35 -0.19
CA ASP A 31 -13.94 -3.76 -1.53
C ASP A 31 -13.65 -5.28 -1.60
N TYR A 32 -13.23 -5.90 -0.49
CA TYR A 32 -12.79 -7.31 -0.44
C TYR A 32 -13.42 -8.09 0.72
N LEU A 33 -14.72 -7.91 0.95
CA LEU A 33 -15.44 -8.48 2.11
C LEU A 33 -15.18 -9.99 2.29
N ALA A 34 -15.28 -10.77 1.22
CA ALA A 34 -15.09 -12.22 1.28
C ALA A 34 -13.66 -12.63 1.68
N ALA A 35 -12.65 -11.85 1.27
CA ALA A 35 -11.25 -12.16 1.56
C ALA A 35 -10.86 -11.83 3.02
N VAL A 36 -11.56 -10.89 3.65
CA VAL A 36 -11.24 -10.40 4.99
C VAL A 36 -12.32 -10.69 6.03
N SER A 37 -13.34 -11.49 5.69
CA SER A 37 -14.52 -11.73 6.54
C SER A 37 -14.19 -12.40 7.87
N SER A 38 -13.08 -13.15 7.95
CA SER A 38 -12.60 -13.81 9.16
C SER A 38 -11.87 -12.88 10.13
N ARG A 39 -11.57 -11.63 9.72
CA ARG A 39 -10.80 -10.67 10.50
C ARG A 39 -11.73 -9.62 11.11
N ASP A 40 -11.65 -9.49 12.42
CA ASP A 40 -12.26 -8.34 13.10
C ASP A 40 -11.56 -7.03 12.72
N ASP A 41 -12.15 -5.91 13.15
CA ASP A 41 -11.73 -4.56 12.79
C ASP A 41 -10.33 -4.24 13.30
N ALA A 42 -9.97 -4.76 14.47
CA ALA A 42 -8.68 -4.52 15.09
C ALA A 42 -7.56 -5.27 14.34
N HIS A 43 -7.79 -6.54 14.00
CA HIS A 43 -6.86 -7.33 13.21
C HIS A 43 -6.71 -6.77 11.79
N LEU A 44 -7.81 -6.40 11.14
CA LEU A 44 -7.75 -5.80 9.79
C LEU A 44 -7.00 -4.47 9.80
N LEU A 45 -7.22 -3.62 10.81
CA LEU A 45 -6.48 -2.37 10.96
C LEU A 45 -4.99 -2.64 11.21
N ALA A 46 -4.64 -3.63 12.03
CA ALA A 46 -3.25 -4.00 12.27
C ALA A 46 -2.55 -4.48 10.99
N ASP A 47 -3.23 -5.28 10.15
CA ASP A 47 -2.71 -5.73 8.86
C ASP A 47 -2.47 -4.55 7.90
N VAL A 48 -3.42 -3.63 7.81
CA VAL A 48 -3.31 -2.39 7.02
C VAL A 48 -2.14 -1.53 7.51
N GLN A 49 -1.99 -1.37 8.82
CA GLN A 49 -0.88 -0.61 9.41
C GLN A 49 0.48 -1.26 9.15
N ALA A 50 0.57 -2.58 9.26
CA ALA A 50 1.80 -3.33 8.97
C ALA A 50 2.17 -3.18 7.48
N SER A 51 1.19 -3.34 6.58
CA SER A 51 1.38 -3.23 5.14
C SER A 51 1.83 -1.83 4.74
N TYR A 52 1.10 -0.80 5.19
CA TYR A 52 1.42 0.59 4.91
C TYR A 52 2.82 0.97 5.39
N ARG A 53 3.16 0.61 6.63
CA ARG A 53 4.47 0.94 7.22
C ARG A 53 5.60 0.29 6.43
N HIS A 54 5.42 -0.96 6.01
CA HIS A 54 6.42 -1.66 5.20
C HIS A 54 6.55 -1.02 3.81
N ALA A 55 5.43 -0.73 3.14
CA ALA A 55 5.41 -0.10 1.83
C ALA A 55 6.10 1.27 1.83
N VAL A 56 5.85 2.10 2.84
CA VAL A 56 6.47 3.44 2.94
C VAL A 56 7.94 3.33 3.37
N ASN A 57 8.23 2.61 4.46
CA ASN A 57 9.55 2.69 5.10
C ASN A 57 10.58 1.74 4.48
N THR A 58 10.14 0.59 3.97
CA THR A 58 11.03 -0.43 3.39
C THR A 58 11.10 -0.33 1.88
N PHE A 59 9.96 -0.09 1.22
CA PHE A 59 9.90 -0.02 -0.24
C PHE A 59 9.90 1.40 -0.80
N GLY A 60 9.77 2.44 0.04
CA GLY A 60 9.81 3.83 -0.45
C GLY A 60 8.62 4.22 -1.33
N ILE A 61 7.50 3.51 -1.23
CA ILE A 61 6.28 3.84 -1.98
C ILE A 61 5.66 5.10 -1.36
N SER A 62 5.58 6.16 -2.17
CA SER A 62 5.16 7.50 -1.75
C SER A 62 4.00 8.07 -2.59
N HIS A 63 3.72 7.47 -3.74
CA HIS A 63 2.59 7.84 -4.57
C HIS A 63 1.30 7.24 -3.99
N LEU A 64 0.42 8.10 -3.45
CA LEU A 64 -0.74 7.68 -2.68
C LEU A 64 -1.66 6.68 -3.40
N PRO A 65 -2.04 6.85 -4.68
CA PRO A 65 -2.84 5.84 -5.39
C PRO A 65 -2.17 4.47 -5.46
N THR A 66 -0.84 4.45 -5.69
CA THR A 66 -0.05 3.20 -5.73
C THR A 66 -0.01 2.56 -4.35
N LEU A 67 0.20 3.36 -3.29
CA LEU A 67 0.24 2.90 -1.91
C LEU A 67 -1.10 2.30 -1.46
N VAL A 68 -2.22 2.93 -1.82
CA VAL A 68 -3.57 2.40 -1.54
C VAL A 68 -3.79 1.05 -2.21
N ARG A 69 -3.44 0.94 -3.51
CA ARG A 69 -3.55 -0.33 -4.24
C ARG A 69 -2.64 -1.41 -3.64
N TRP A 70 -1.41 -1.05 -3.28
CA TRP A 70 -0.46 -1.96 -2.65
C TRP A 70 -1.00 -2.55 -1.35
N VAL A 71 -1.49 -1.71 -0.45
CA VAL A 71 -2.03 -2.15 0.84
C VAL A 71 -3.27 -3.02 0.65
N LYS A 72 -4.16 -2.64 -0.27
CA LYS A 72 -5.33 -3.46 -0.61
C LYS A 72 -4.92 -4.85 -1.13
N ALA A 73 -3.91 -4.93 -2.00
CA ALA A 73 -3.40 -6.19 -2.50
C ALA A 73 -2.78 -7.04 -1.39
N ASP A 74 -1.80 -6.52 -0.66
CA ASP A 74 -1.05 -7.22 0.39
C ASP A 74 -1.96 -7.72 1.54
N VAL A 75 -3.05 -6.99 1.82
CA VAL A 75 -4.00 -7.36 2.88
C VAL A 75 -5.12 -8.27 2.38
N ALA A 76 -5.57 -8.15 1.13
CA ALA A 76 -6.80 -8.84 0.70
C ALA A 76 -6.55 -10.04 -0.21
N TRP A 77 -5.84 -9.89 -1.32
CA TRP A 77 -5.83 -10.90 -2.39
C TRP A 77 -4.42 -11.37 -2.80
N ALA A 78 -3.36 -10.65 -2.42
CA ALA A 78 -1.97 -11.05 -2.54
C ALA A 78 -1.32 -11.11 -1.15
N LEU A 79 -1.85 -11.98 -0.28
CA LEU A 79 -1.44 -12.04 1.12
C LEU A 79 0.07 -12.24 1.29
N GLY A 80 0.71 -11.32 2.01
CA GLY A 80 2.16 -11.37 2.23
C GLY A 80 2.96 -10.96 0.99
N LEU A 81 2.37 -10.23 0.04
CA LEU A 81 3.04 -9.60 -1.09
C LEU A 81 4.37 -8.93 -0.70
N ARG A 82 4.38 -8.25 0.45
CA ARG A 82 5.58 -7.59 1.00
C ARG A 82 6.72 -8.55 1.36
N ASP A 83 6.41 -9.81 1.65
CA ASP A 83 7.38 -10.79 2.11
C ASP A 83 7.93 -11.70 1.02
N GLN A 84 7.31 -11.67 -0.17
CA GLN A 84 7.72 -12.48 -1.31
C GLN A 84 9.15 -12.16 -1.76
N ALA A 85 9.91 -13.20 -2.12
CA ALA A 85 11.30 -13.06 -2.57
C ALA A 85 11.40 -12.18 -3.84
N LEU A 86 10.48 -12.35 -4.78
CA LEU A 86 10.44 -11.58 -6.02
C LEU A 86 10.25 -10.09 -5.73
N THR A 87 9.28 -9.73 -4.88
CA THR A 87 9.05 -8.36 -4.42
C THR A 87 10.33 -7.75 -3.86
N LYS A 88 11.00 -8.46 -2.94
CA LYS A 88 12.23 -7.98 -2.30
C LYS A 88 13.35 -7.74 -3.32
N VAL A 89 13.53 -8.63 -4.30
CA VAL A 89 14.54 -8.48 -5.35
C VAL A 89 14.25 -7.25 -6.22
N TRP A 90 13.00 -7.04 -6.62
CA TRP A 90 12.63 -5.91 -7.48
C TRP A 90 12.83 -4.58 -6.76
N PHE A 91 12.41 -4.48 -5.50
CA PHE A 91 12.62 -3.25 -4.71
C PHE A 91 14.09 -3.01 -4.34
N ALA A 92 14.92 -4.05 -4.28
CA ALA A 92 16.36 -3.89 -4.06
C ALA A 92 17.11 -3.36 -5.30
N GLN A 93 16.52 -3.45 -6.50
CA GLN A 93 17.15 -3.09 -7.76
C GLN A 93 16.53 -1.83 -8.40
N THR A 94 15.53 -1.22 -7.77
CA THR A 94 14.79 -0.09 -8.36
C THR A 94 15.19 1.26 -7.79
N ASP A 95 15.34 2.22 -8.68
CA ASP A 95 15.39 3.65 -8.32
C ASP A 95 13.99 4.31 -8.34
N ASN A 96 12.97 3.58 -8.81
CA ASN A 96 11.61 4.08 -9.02
C ASN A 96 10.57 3.20 -8.31
N PRO A 97 10.50 3.24 -6.97
CA PRO A 97 9.67 2.32 -6.18
C PRO A 97 8.17 2.40 -6.51
N ASN A 98 7.66 3.59 -6.85
CA ASN A 98 6.26 3.76 -7.23
C ASN A 98 5.91 3.08 -8.55
N VAL A 99 6.84 3.06 -9.51
CA VAL A 99 6.66 2.39 -10.81
C VAL A 99 6.76 0.88 -10.61
N THR A 100 7.80 0.42 -9.91
CA THR A 100 7.98 -1.00 -9.56
C THR A 100 6.77 -1.57 -8.82
N ALA A 101 6.21 -0.84 -7.86
CA ALA A 101 4.98 -1.23 -7.18
C ALA A 101 3.79 -1.35 -8.15
N ALA A 102 3.61 -0.38 -9.05
CA ALA A 102 2.51 -0.39 -10.02
C ALA A 102 2.65 -1.56 -11.02
N ASP A 103 3.86 -1.84 -11.48
CA ASP A 103 4.15 -2.94 -12.41
C ASP A 103 3.92 -4.31 -11.75
N LEU A 104 4.40 -4.49 -10.51
CA LEU A 104 4.13 -5.71 -9.74
C LEU A 104 2.62 -5.92 -9.53
N LEU A 105 1.89 -4.86 -9.18
CA LEU A 105 0.43 -4.94 -8.99
C LEU A 105 -0.29 -5.25 -10.31
N ALA A 106 0.15 -4.69 -11.43
CA ALA A 106 -0.42 -4.97 -12.74
C ALA A 106 -0.19 -6.44 -13.14
N MET A 107 1.03 -6.94 -12.95
CA MET A 107 1.39 -8.34 -13.22
C MET A 107 0.57 -9.32 -12.38
N LEU A 108 0.40 -9.05 -11.08
CA LEU A 108 -0.38 -9.91 -10.20
C LEU A 108 -1.89 -9.86 -10.51
N SER A 109 -2.38 -8.73 -11.03
CA SER A 109 -3.79 -8.60 -11.42
C SER A 109 -4.10 -9.36 -12.71
N SER A 110 -3.13 -9.51 -13.62
CA SER A 110 -3.32 -10.26 -14.87
C SER A 110 -3.35 -11.78 -14.69
N ASP A 111 -2.85 -12.30 -13.56
CA ASP A 111 -2.86 -13.73 -13.25
C ASP A 111 -4.18 -14.21 -12.59
N ILE A 112 -5.11 -13.28 -12.33
CA ILE A 112 -6.39 -13.54 -11.63
C ILE A 112 -7.58 -13.66 -12.62
N ASP A 113 -7.38 -13.31 -13.90
CA ASP A 113 -8.35 -13.48 -15.00
C ASP A 113 -8.10 -14.79 -15.78
#